data_AF-A0A7X6QBS0-F1
#
_entry.id   AF-A0A7X6QBS0-F1
#
_cell.length_a   1.000
_cell.length_b   1.000
_cell.length_c   1.000
_cell.angle_alpha   90.00
_cell.angle_beta   90.00
_cell.angle_gamma   90.00
#
_symmetry.space_group_name_H-M   'P 1'
#
loop_
_entity.id
_entity.type
_entity.pdbx_description
1 polymer ?
#
loop_
_entity_poly.entity_id
_entity_poly.type
_entity_poly.pdbx_seq_one_letter_code
_entity_poly.pdbx_strand_id
1 'polypeptide(L)'
;MKHFFNPLRKSIWIVSALCLFTAACQDNWDEHYSTDYSIVPGRTLATHLMNGSFGEDAELFIEILQNTYMTNRGEILPYSYFDFLNDDQFLTVWLPKASTVTAEEKALFTKKNKTYLENQNVATRFILNHIARFSHPVGATRSESFYMLSKKRYLSETDKIDDVPYAGDSYNIACNNGILHILDGRIIYRQNIYEFLTTNEDYKEVLGDFIDKYTREEIDIEKSVEKDIDDLGRTVYSDSVMIKRNILLDRFGYIEREDSNYVMVIPTPEVWKEKYDSIKKFFEYGLVFGDTSDVSKAGADSLQYFWGQQALMTDMFFNMNIQRGKTDSVTSTRFNERDRRKSKIAYNTYYNPYSSEGLFSKNIIHTEKCSNGLVYIANDWPFVDSLTFRVPIKIEGENASMSVRNLTKPFEQVFRNTSRFTVSEERVLYIIGDEGAYNWHVDFEIRNNLKGKYRFYAVLVPDISSGLPNIIHPVVTYNRQTIYKPMDGRRERTFVNDVNKVDTLFLGEVEIPNCDYRTEKSRLNLRIHSKVTSSNARSYSSIVRLDFLLLEPVLE
;
A
#
# COMPACT_ATOMS: atom_id res chain seq x y z
N MET A 1 -67.53 28.65 -9.71
CA MET A 1 -68.72 28.93 -8.89
C MET A 1 -68.27 29.07 -7.43
N LYS A 2 -68.17 30.32 -6.96
CA LYS A 2 -69.03 30.91 -5.90
C LYS A 2 -68.79 30.28 -4.51
N HIS A 3 -67.94 30.90 -3.69
CA HIS A 3 -68.27 31.71 -2.48
C HIS A 3 -68.32 30.84 -1.20
N PHE A 4 -68.00 31.24 0.05
CA PHE A 4 -68.10 32.48 0.84
C PHE A 4 -67.01 32.41 1.97
N PHE A 5 -66.20 33.44 2.26
CA PHE A 5 -66.38 34.55 3.23
C PHE A 5 -66.43 34.20 4.74
N ASN A 6 -65.33 34.53 5.46
CA ASN A 6 -65.14 35.31 6.73
C ASN A 6 -66.27 35.40 7.79
N PRO A 7 -66.02 35.65 9.11
CA PRO A 7 -65.13 36.73 9.59
C PRO A 7 -64.40 36.61 10.96
N LEU A 8 -63.44 37.52 11.11
CA LEU A 8 -62.78 38.02 12.34
C LEU A 8 -63.73 38.50 13.46
N ARG A 9 -63.33 38.35 14.74
CA ARG A 9 -63.16 39.47 15.72
C ARG A 9 -62.69 39.04 17.14
N LYS A 10 -61.55 39.63 17.56
CA LYS A 10 -61.16 40.22 18.88
C LYS A 10 -61.55 39.46 20.18
N SER A 11 -60.64 39.19 21.14
CA SER A 11 -60.16 40.18 22.14
C SER A 11 -59.09 39.60 23.11
N ILE A 12 -58.01 40.36 23.34
CA ILE A 12 -57.33 40.75 24.60
C ILE A 12 -56.76 39.69 25.59
N TRP A 13 -55.42 39.76 25.72
CA TRP A 13 -54.44 39.47 26.78
C TRP A 13 -54.87 39.00 28.20
N ILE A 14 -54.10 38.03 28.76
CA ILE A 14 -53.26 38.09 29.99
C ILE A 14 -52.74 36.65 30.32
N VAL A 15 -51.44 36.37 30.11
CA VAL A 15 -50.34 36.12 31.08
C VAL A 15 -50.24 34.70 31.71
N SER A 16 -49.07 34.11 31.44
CA SER A 16 -48.28 33.13 32.21
C SER A 16 -48.53 31.62 32.16
N ALA A 17 -47.47 30.98 31.62
CA ALA A 17 -46.78 29.80 32.12
C ALA A 17 -47.43 28.41 31.98
N LEU A 18 -46.95 27.66 30.98
CA LEU A 18 -46.24 26.41 31.28
C LEU A 18 -45.29 26.03 30.13
N CYS A 19 -44.03 25.86 30.50
CA CYS A 19 -42.93 25.41 29.67
C CYS A 19 -43.24 24.06 29.00
N LEU A 20 -42.84 23.95 27.73
CA LEU A 20 -42.02 22.88 27.16
C LEU A 20 -41.83 23.20 25.66
N PHE A 21 -40.60 23.04 25.17
CA PHE A 21 -40.12 23.32 23.81
C PHE A 21 -39.76 24.77 23.48
N THR A 22 -38.53 25.18 23.84
CA THR A 22 -37.54 25.79 22.93
C THR A 22 -36.20 25.90 23.69
N ALA A 23 -35.39 24.85 23.65
CA ALA A 23 -33.97 24.92 23.97
C ALA A 23 -33.20 24.41 22.75
N ALA A 24 -33.24 25.21 21.68
CA ALA A 24 -32.30 25.16 20.57
C ALA A 24 -32.11 26.62 20.17
N CYS A 25 -30.84 27.06 20.14
CA CYS A 25 -30.37 28.44 20.02
C CYS A 25 -30.37 29.26 21.33
N GLN A 26 -29.51 28.88 22.26
CA GLN A 26 -28.63 29.87 22.89
C GLN A 26 -27.27 29.72 22.23
N ASP A 27 -26.83 30.79 21.57
CA ASP A 27 -25.53 30.91 20.91
C ASP A 27 -24.41 30.89 21.95
N ASN A 28 -23.72 29.75 22.12
CA ASN A 28 -22.45 29.67 22.84
C ASN A 28 -21.28 30.12 21.95
N TRP A 29 -21.44 31.25 21.24
CA TRP A 29 -20.36 31.89 20.49
C TRP A 29 -19.25 32.43 21.43
N ASP A 30 -19.62 32.84 22.65
CA ASP A 30 -18.69 33.42 23.62
C ASP A 30 -17.74 32.39 24.25
N GLU A 31 -18.14 31.11 24.32
CA GLU A 31 -17.29 30.02 24.83
C GLU A 31 -16.16 29.63 23.85
N HIS A 32 -16.27 30.03 22.58
CA HIS A 32 -15.21 29.81 21.58
C HIS A 32 -14.05 30.81 21.68
N TYR A 33 -14.22 31.91 22.41
CA TYR A 33 -13.20 32.95 22.61
C TYR A 33 -12.76 33.12 24.07
N SER A 34 -13.36 32.39 25.01
CA SER A 34 -12.93 32.39 26.41
C SER A 34 -11.67 31.53 26.58
N THR A 35 -10.55 32.02 26.05
CA THR A 35 -9.21 31.56 26.40
C THR A 35 -8.50 32.72 27.08
N ASP A 36 -7.91 32.49 28.26
CA ASP A 36 -7.08 33.49 28.93
C ASP A 36 -5.82 33.74 28.09
N TYR A 37 -5.87 34.74 27.20
CA TYR A 37 -4.70 35.17 26.43
C TYR A 37 -3.87 36.13 27.27
N SER A 38 -2.56 35.87 27.36
CA SER A 38 -1.62 36.94 27.70
C SER A 38 -1.35 37.75 26.42
N ILE A 39 -2.06 38.88 26.27
CA ILE A 39 -1.93 39.74 25.08
C ILE A 39 -0.65 40.58 25.20
N VAL A 40 0.19 40.54 24.16
CA VAL A 40 1.38 41.40 24.05
C VAL A 40 1.14 42.44 22.95
N PRO A 41 0.76 43.69 23.30
CA PRO A 41 0.39 44.68 22.30
C PRO A 41 1.55 45.06 21.37
N GLY A 42 1.30 45.09 20.06
CA GLY A 42 2.15 45.78 19.09
C GLY A 42 3.41 45.02 18.65
N ARG A 43 3.55 43.72 18.97
CA ARG A 43 4.74 42.93 18.60
C ARG A 43 4.35 41.73 17.73
N THR A 44 5.09 41.52 16.64
CA THR A 44 5.07 40.25 15.89
C THR A 44 5.70 39.13 16.73
N LEU A 45 5.48 37.87 16.37
CA LEU A 45 6.12 36.69 16.98
C LEU A 45 7.63 36.85 17.05
N ALA A 46 8.28 37.23 15.93
CA ALA A 46 9.72 37.49 15.88
C ALA A 46 10.15 38.60 16.85
N THR A 47 9.44 39.73 16.86
CA THR A 47 9.73 40.87 17.75
C THR A 47 9.50 40.50 19.22
N HIS A 48 8.51 39.65 19.50
CA HIS A 48 8.21 39.22 20.85
C HIS A 48 9.27 38.24 21.37
N LEU A 49 9.71 37.28 20.57
CA LEU A 49 10.82 36.39 20.89
C LEU A 49 12.10 37.20 21.18
N MET A 50 12.40 38.19 20.33
CA MET A 50 13.64 38.99 20.45
C MET A 50 13.65 39.93 21.66
N ASN A 51 12.51 40.52 22.01
CA ASN A 51 12.39 41.51 23.08
C ASN A 51 11.74 40.95 24.36
N GLY A 52 11.45 39.65 24.40
CA GLY A 52 10.86 38.97 25.54
C GLY A 52 11.92 38.45 26.52
N SER A 53 11.53 38.20 27.76
CA SER A 53 12.42 37.64 28.79
C SER A 53 12.32 36.12 28.85
N PHE A 54 12.70 35.45 27.75
CA PHE A 54 12.64 33.99 27.60
C PHE A 54 14.00 33.29 27.78
N GLY A 55 15.05 34.05 28.09
CA GLY A 55 16.39 33.53 28.37
C GLY A 55 17.02 32.78 27.18
N GLU A 56 17.84 31.78 27.50
CA GLU A 56 18.63 31.02 26.53
C GLU A 56 17.77 30.30 25.48
N ASP A 57 16.52 29.96 25.81
CA ASP A 57 15.57 29.27 24.93
C ASP A 57 15.27 30.11 23.68
N ALA A 58 14.86 31.37 23.87
CA ALA A 58 14.61 32.28 22.74
C ALA A 58 15.89 32.72 22.05
N GLU A 59 16.98 32.97 22.78
CA GLU A 59 18.27 33.35 22.19
C GLU A 59 18.74 32.31 21.18
N LEU A 60 18.74 31.03 21.57
CA LEU A 60 19.12 29.94 20.68
C LEU A 60 18.14 29.80 19.51
N PHE A 61 16.82 29.82 19.77
CA PHE A 61 15.83 29.65 18.71
C PHE A 61 15.90 30.76 17.66
N ILE A 62 16.09 32.02 18.08
CA ILE A 62 16.29 33.17 17.18
C ILE A 62 17.57 33.00 16.36
N GLU A 63 18.68 32.62 16.97
CA GLU A 63 19.93 32.40 16.25
C GLU A 63 19.77 31.32 15.16
N ILE A 64 19.03 30.25 15.45
CA ILE A 64 18.73 29.19 14.48
C ILE A 64 17.85 29.72 13.33
N LEU A 65 16.82 30.51 13.64
CA LEU A 65 15.92 31.11 12.65
C LEU A 65 16.64 32.11 11.74
N GLN A 66 17.56 32.91 12.27
CA GLN A 66 18.34 33.90 11.52
C GLN A 66 19.38 33.26 10.60
N ASN A 67 19.95 32.12 11.01
CA ASN A 67 20.98 31.41 10.25
C ASN A 67 20.41 30.29 9.36
N THR A 68 19.09 30.15 9.25
CA THR A 68 18.43 29.16 8.40
C THR A 68 17.47 29.85 7.45
N TYR A 69 17.61 29.57 6.17
CA TYR A 69 16.93 30.31 5.11
C TYR A 69 15.85 29.46 4.43
N MET A 70 14.85 30.12 3.85
CA MET A 70 13.86 29.44 3.03
C MET A 70 14.52 28.89 1.75
N THR A 71 13.97 27.81 1.21
CA THR A 71 14.50 27.16 0.00
C THR A 71 13.43 27.00 -1.07
N ASN A 72 13.86 26.99 -2.32
CA ASN A 72 13.00 26.68 -3.46
C ASN A 72 13.80 25.98 -4.55
N ARG A 73 13.32 24.84 -5.07
CA ARG A 73 13.91 24.10 -6.21
C ARG A 73 15.44 23.91 -6.16
N GLY A 74 16.00 23.54 -5.00
CA GLY A 74 17.45 23.32 -4.87
C GLY A 74 18.27 24.57 -4.53
N GLU A 75 17.61 25.73 -4.40
CA GLU A 75 18.26 27.01 -4.10
C GLU A 75 17.90 27.50 -2.69
N ILE A 76 18.85 28.20 -2.06
CA ILE A 76 18.65 28.92 -0.80
C ILE A 76 18.25 30.36 -1.14
N LEU A 77 17.11 30.81 -0.61
CA LEU A 77 16.58 32.15 -0.81
C LEU A 77 17.22 33.15 0.18
N PRO A 78 17.26 34.45 -0.14
CA PRO A 78 17.81 35.48 0.75
C PRO A 78 16.87 35.84 1.93
N TYR A 79 15.87 35.01 2.22
CA TYR A 79 14.83 35.25 3.21
C TYR A 79 14.91 34.18 4.32
N SER A 80 15.18 34.60 5.54
CA SER A 80 15.39 33.71 6.69
C SER A 80 14.07 33.25 7.29
N TYR A 81 14.09 32.19 8.11
CA TYR A 81 12.91 31.83 8.89
C TYR A 81 12.59 32.86 9.98
N PHE A 82 13.55 33.69 10.39
CA PHE A 82 13.27 34.84 11.25
C PHE A 82 12.43 35.89 10.52
N ASP A 83 12.76 36.19 9.26
CA ASP A 83 11.98 37.11 8.43
C ASP A 83 10.56 36.57 8.22
N PHE A 84 10.43 35.25 8.01
CA PHE A 84 9.14 34.55 7.90
C PHE A 84 8.25 34.74 9.14
N LEU A 85 8.81 34.69 10.34
CA LEU A 85 8.07 34.92 11.59
C LEU A 85 7.68 36.39 11.81
N ASN A 86 8.32 37.31 11.09
CA ASN A 86 8.03 38.74 11.18
C ASN A 86 7.02 39.22 10.14
N ASP A 87 6.68 38.38 9.16
CA ASP A 87 5.72 38.69 8.09
C ASP A 87 4.26 38.70 8.59
N ASP A 88 3.34 39.18 7.76
CA ASP A 88 1.92 39.40 8.12
C ASP A 88 1.08 38.12 8.21
N GLN A 89 1.70 36.93 8.22
CA GLN A 89 1.00 35.65 8.31
C GLN A 89 0.64 35.30 9.75
N PHE A 90 -0.57 34.80 9.97
CA PHE A 90 -0.99 34.33 11.29
C PHE A 90 -0.46 32.90 11.56
N LEU A 91 0.44 32.77 12.53
CA LEU A 91 1.14 31.50 12.86
C LEU A 91 0.93 31.10 14.32
N THR A 92 1.18 29.82 14.61
CA THR A 92 1.41 29.35 15.98
C THR A 92 2.83 28.81 16.09
N VAL A 93 3.58 29.26 17.10
CA VAL A 93 4.99 28.89 17.32
C VAL A 93 5.11 28.23 18.68
N TRP A 94 5.81 27.10 18.74
CA TRP A 94 6.19 26.41 19.97
C TRP A 94 7.68 26.61 20.21
N LEU A 95 8.05 27.47 21.16
CA LEU A 95 9.43 27.72 21.54
C LEU A 95 10.02 26.50 22.24
N PRO A 96 11.02 25.81 21.66
CA PRO A 96 11.65 24.66 22.30
C PRO A 96 12.62 25.08 23.40
N LYS A 97 12.79 24.21 24.39
CA LYS A 97 13.78 24.36 25.46
C LYS A 97 15.20 24.13 24.93
N ALA A 98 16.09 25.11 25.07
CA ALA A 98 17.46 25.08 24.55
C ALA A 98 18.29 23.92 25.09
N SER A 99 18.06 23.51 26.35
CA SER A 99 18.78 22.37 26.95
C SER A 99 18.54 21.03 26.26
N THR A 100 17.55 20.94 25.36
CA THR A 100 17.26 19.73 24.58
C THR A 100 17.98 19.69 23.23
N VAL A 101 18.72 20.74 22.85
CA VAL A 101 19.55 20.77 21.65
C VAL A 101 20.96 20.34 22.03
N THR A 102 21.47 19.26 21.41
CA THR A 102 22.82 18.76 21.70
C THR A 102 23.89 19.74 21.20
N ALA A 103 25.12 19.61 21.70
CA ALA A 103 26.23 20.46 21.24
C ALA A 103 26.50 20.31 19.73
N GLU A 104 26.37 19.09 19.20
CA GLU A 104 26.54 18.79 17.78
C GLU A 104 25.42 19.40 16.92
N GLU A 105 24.16 19.24 17.36
CA GLU A 105 23.01 19.87 16.70
C GLU A 105 23.14 21.39 16.73
N LYS A 106 23.51 21.97 17.88
CA LYS A 106 23.71 23.42 18.02
C LYS A 106 24.74 23.92 17.02
N ALA A 107 25.88 23.24 16.88
CA ALA A 107 26.92 23.61 15.92
C ALA A 107 26.40 23.63 14.48
N LEU A 108 25.56 22.67 14.09
CA LEU A 108 24.92 22.66 12.78
C LEU A 108 23.83 23.74 12.66
N PHE A 109 22.95 23.87 13.66
CA PHE A 109 21.76 24.72 13.60
C PHE A 109 22.14 26.21 13.55
N THR A 110 23.22 26.61 14.24
CA THR A 110 23.70 28.00 14.24
C THR A 110 24.79 28.28 13.20
N LYS A 111 25.25 27.26 12.46
CA LYS A 111 26.22 27.40 11.36
C LYS A 111 25.75 28.45 10.36
N LYS A 112 26.59 29.45 10.08
CA LYS A 112 26.40 30.39 8.96
C LYS A 112 26.80 29.73 7.65
N ASN A 113 26.15 30.12 6.54
CA ASN A 113 26.43 29.60 5.20
C ASN A 113 26.29 28.06 5.11
N LYS A 114 25.19 27.52 5.62
CA LYS A 114 24.84 26.10 5.45
C LYS A 114 24.79 25.74 3.97
N THR A 115 25.21 24.52 3.63
CA THR A 115 24.88 23.94 2.32
C THR A 115 23.36 23.80 2.17
N TYR A 116 22.87 23.65 0.94
CA TYR A 116 21.43 23.46 0.68
C TYR A 116 20.83 22.34 1.53
N LEU A 117 21.48 21.17 1.58
CA LEU A 117 21.00 20.00 2.32
C LEU A 117 21.03 20.23 3.83
N GLU A 118 22.11 20.81 4.37
CA GLU A 118 22.18 21.19 5.79
C GLU A 118 21.04 22.16 6.14
N ASN A 119 20.84 23.19 5.33
CA ASN A 119 19.80 24.18 5.54
C ASN A 119 18.39 23.56 5.50
N GLN A 120 18.11 22.71 4.51
CA GLN A 120 16.84 22.02 4.37
C GLN A 120 16.58 21.05 5.55
N ASN A 121 17.61 20.36 6.03
CA ASN A 121 17.51 19.45 7.18
C ASN A 121 17.16 20.21 8.46
N VAL A 122 17.85 21.32 8.77
CA VAL A 122 17.55 22.15 9.94
C VAL A 122 16.15 22.76 9.84
N ALA A 123 15.80 23.28 8.66
CA ALA A 123 14.48 23.83 8.40
C ALA A 123 13.37 22.80 8.65
N THR A 124 13.44 21.65 7.99
CA THR A 124 12.35 20.66 8.00
C THR A 124 12.25 19.92 9.33
N ARG A 125 13.38 19.47 9.88
CA ARG A 125 13.42 18.60 11.06
C ARG A 125 13.37 19.37 12.39
N PHE A 126 13.71 20.65 12.39
CA PHE A 126 13.69 21.46 13.60
C PHE A 126 12.70 22.62 13.49
N ILE A 127 12.98 23.63 12.67
CA ILE A 127 12.21 24.90 12.65
C ILE A 127 10.74 24.66 12.29
N LEU A 128 10.49 24.06 11.12
CA LEU A 128 9.14 23.83 10.61
C LEU A 128 8.36 22.81 11.46
N ASN A 129 9.03 22.05 12.30
CA ASN A 129 8.41 21.11 13.24
C ASN A 129 7.89 21.80 14.53
N HIS A 130 8.16 23.09 14.68
CA HIS A 130 7.76 23.93 15.81
C HIS A 130 6.86 25.11 15.39
N ILE A 131 6.38 25.12 14.14
CA ILE A 131 5.55 26.19 13.58
C ILE A 131 4.36 25.57 12.84
N ALA A 132 3.16 26.09 13.10
CA ALA A 132 1.95 25.78 12.36
C ALA A 132 1.32 27.05 11.78
N ARG A 133 0.51 26.89 10.72
CA ARG A 133 -0.33 27.98 10.21
C ARG A 133 -1.57 28.12 11.06
N PHE A 134 -2.11 29.33 11.12
CA PHE A 134 -3.31 29.66 11.88
C PHE A 134 -3.13 29.55 13.39
N SER A 135 -4.21 29.84 14.10
CA SER A 135 -4.29 29.92 15.55
C SER A 135 -4.61 28.56 16.15
N HIS A 136 -3.68 28.00 16.93
CA HIS A 136 -3.87 26.78 17.72
C HIS A 136 -3.70 27.08 19.21
N PRO A 137 -4.69 27.71 19.86
CA PRO A 137 -4.66 27.95 21.29
C PRO A 137 -4.88 26.65 22.07
N VAL A 138 -4.24 26.54 23.23
CA VAL A 138 -4.49 25.47 24.19
C VAL A 138 -5.78 25.78 24.94
N GLY A 139 -6.83 25.00 24.65
CA GLY A 139 -8.12 25.11 25.34
C GLY A 139 -8.15 24.23 26.59
N ALA A 140 -8.86 24.67 27.64
CA ALA A 140 -8.90 23.96 28.93
C ALA A 140 -9.60 22.58 28.89
N THR A 141 -10.37 22.26 27.85
CA THR A 141 -11.23 21.06 27.80
C THR A 141 -11.13 20.25 26.50
N ARG A 142 -10.27 20.65 25.56
CA ARG A 142 -10.23 20.03 24.23
C ARG A 142 -8.80 19.78 23.77
N SER A 143 -8.58 18.56 23.28
CA SER A 143 -7.41 18.21 22.48
C SER A 143 -7.64 18.58 21.02
N GLU A 144 -6.64 19.13 20.34
CA GLU A 144 -6.67 19.46 18.92
C GLU A 144 -5.53 18.74 18.18
N SER A 145 -5.81 18.21 16.99
CA SER A 145 -4.77 17.70 16.10
C SER A 145 -4.60 18.59 14.88
N PHE A 146 -3.37 18.96 14.56
CA PHE A 146 -3.05 19.83 13.42
C PHE A 146 -1.73 19.43 12.77
N TYR A 147 -1.48 19.98 11.58
CA TYR A 147 -0.23 19.81 10.86
C TYR A 147 0.71 20.97 11.15
N MET A 148 1.95 20.64 11.52
CA MET A 148 3.05 21.60 11.49
C MET A 148 3.45 21.89 10.04
N LEU A 149 4.21 22.96 9.82
CA LEU A 149 4.77 23.28 8.51
C LEU A 149 5.73 22.19 8.00
N SER A 150 6.28 21.37 8.90
CA SER A 150 7.02 20.13 8.57
C SER A 150 6.14 19.04 7.94
N LYS A 151 4.82 19.28 7.83
CA LYS A 151 3.76 18.34 7.42
C LYS A 151 3.53 17.19 8.38
N LYS A 152 4.18 17.19 9.55
CA LYS A 152 3.95 16.21 10.62
C LYS A 152 2.71 16.61 11.43
N ARG A 153 1.94 15.60 11.82
CA ARG A 153 0.72 15.76 12.62
C ARG A 153 1.03 15.56 14.10
N TYR A 154 0.56 16.46 14.93
CA TYR A 154 0.72 16.39 16.39
C TYR A 154 -0.62 16.57 17.08
N LEU A 155 -0.75 16.01 18.28
CA LEU A 155 -1.89 16.21 19.17
C LEU A 155 -1.50 17.21 20.26
N SER A 156 -2.13 18.37 20.28
CA SER A 156 -2.08 19.27 21.42
C SER A 156 -3.16 18.90 22.41
N GLU A 157 -2.77 18.63 23.65
CA GLU A 157 -3.65 18.43 24.80
C GLU A 157 -3.62 19.69 25.70
N THR A 158 -4.21 19.62 26.88
CA THR A 158 -4.35 20.78 27.79
C THR A 158 -3.04 21.24 28.42
N ASP A 159 -2.06 20.34 28.56
CA ASP A 159 -0.83 20.55 29.31
C ASP A 159 0.43 20.18 28.52
N LYS A 160 0.27 19.66 27.29
CA LYS A 160 1.37 19.19 26.46
C LYS A 160 1.00 19.13 24.98
N ILE A 161 2.02 19.02 24.14
CA ILE A 161 1.92 18.61 22.74
C ILE A 161 2.61 17.27 22.54
N ASP A 162 1.85 16.25 22.16
CA ASP A 162 2.25 14.83 22.18
C ASP A 162 2.90 14.41 23.52
N ASP A 163 4.23 14.28 23.52
CA ASP A 163 5.05 13.79 24.63
C ASP A 163 5.81 14.96 25.32
N VAL A 164 5.52 16.22 24.94
CA VAL A 164 6.28 17.42 25.36
C VAL A 164 5.40 18.39 26.15
N PRO A 165 5.64 18.60 27.45
CA PRO A 165 4.84 19.52 28.27
C PRO A 165 4.99 21.00 27.87
N TYR A 166 3.95 21.79 28.12
CA TYR A 166 4.06 23.25 28.14
C TYR A 166 4.84 23.71 29.40
N ALA A 167 5.62 24.79 29.26
CA ALA A 167 6.43 25.32 30.35
C ALA A 167 5.57 26.13 31.35
N GLY A 168 5.05 25.45 32.37
CA GLY A 168 4.11 26.05 33.32
C GLY A 168 2.87 26.61 32.61
N ASP A 169 2.43 27.81 33.00
CA ASP A 169 1.29 28.50 32.37
C ASP A 169 1.70 29.35 31.15
N SER A 170 2.87 29.11 30.57
CA SER A 170 3.45 29.94 29.49
C SER A 170 2.98 29.49 28.09
N TYR A 171 1.67 29.42 27.91
CA TYR A 171 1.00 29.10 26.64
C TYR A 171 -0.05 30.17 26.30
N ASN A 172 -0.58 30.14 25.09
CA ASN A 172 -1.55 31.13 24.59
C ASN A 172 -1.05 32.60 24.65
N ILE A 173 0.24 32.83 24.41
CA ILE A 173 0.80 34.18 24.38
C ILE A 173 0.46 34.82 23.04
N ALA A 174 -0.47 35.78 23.04
CA ALA A 174 -0.97 36.39 21.81
C ALA A 174 -0.05 37.51 21.33
N CYS A 175 0.42 37.38 20.09
CA CYS A 175 1.20 38.35 19.32
C CYS A 175 0.36 38.91 18.15
N ASN A 176 0.81 39.99 17.52
CA ASN A 176 0.09 40.63 16.41
C ASN A 176 -0.18 39.70 15.22
N ASN A 177 0.75 38.79 14.93
CA ASN A 177 0.69 37.86 13.81
C ASN A 177 0.68 36.39 14.27
N GLY A 178 0.22 36.10 15.50
CA GLY A 178 0.14 34.70 15.92
C GLY A 178 0.06 34.43 17.42
N ILE A 179 0.25 33.16 17.77
CA ILE A 179 0.31 32.67 19.15
C ILE A 179 1.67 32.03 19.41
N LEU A 180 2.24 32.32 20.57
CA LEU A 180 3.46 31.69 21.08
C LEU A 180 3.11 30.78 22.27
N HIS A 181 3.65 29.56 22.23
CA HIS A 181 3.67 28.61 23.33
C HIS A 181 5.11 28.30 23.73
N ILE A 182 5.39 28.16 25.02
CA ILE A 182 6.72 27.77 25.52
C ILE A 182 6.65 26.32 25.98
N LEU A 183 7.64 25.51 25.58
CA LEU A 183 7.71 24.09 25.89
C LEU A 183 8.78 23.80 26.96
N ASP A 184 8.51 22.82 27.83
CA ASP A 184 9.52 22.22 28.71
C ASP A 184 10.26 21.06 28.01
N GLY A 185 10.63 21.27 26.74
CA GLY A 185 11.27 20.28 25.90
C GLY A 185 11.32 20.70 24.43
N ARG A 186 11.53 19.73 23.53
CA ARG A 186 11.45 19.95 22.07
C ARG A 186 10.51 18.95 21.41
N ILE A 187 9.81 19.39 20.37
CA ILE A 187 9.02 18.52 19.51
C ILE A 187 9.98 17.73 18.61
N ILE A 188 10.07 16.42 18.84
CA ILE A 188 10.93 15.53 18.06
C ILE A 188 10.32 15.30 16.68
N TYR A 189 11.08 15.55 15.62
CA TYR A 189 10.71 15.15 14.27
C TYR A 189 10.72 13.63 14.16
N ARG A 190 9.54 13.02 14.19
CA ARG A 190 9.40 11.58 13.95
C ARG A 190 9.31 11.34 12.45
N GLN A 191 10.21 10.51 11.94
CA GLN A 191 10.18 10.10 10.55
C GLN A 191 8.92 9.29 10.27
N ASN A 192 8.34 9.43 9.08
CA ASN A 192 7.36 8.43 8.63
C ASN A 192 8.07 7.17 8.15
N ILE A 193 7.32 6.10 7.90
CA ILE A 193 7.89 4.81 7.52
C ILE A 193 8.75 4.91 6.25
N TYR A 194 8.36 5.72 5.26
CA TYR A 194 9.18 5.93 4.06
C TYR A 194 10.49 6.68 4.37
N GLU A 195 10.45 7.74 5.17
CA GLU A 195 11.64 8.46 5.62
C GLU A 195 12.57 7.58 6.45
N PHE A 196 12.01 6.73 7.32
CA PHE A 196 12.75 5.72 8.05
C PHE A 196 13.51 4.80 7.09
N LEU A 197 12.83 4.19 6.11
CA LEU A 197 13.45 3.29 5.15
C LEU A 197 14.54 3.97 4.30
N THR A 198 14.38 5.24 3.95
CA THR A 198 15.27 5.95 3.01
C THR A 198 16.43 6.70 3.67
N THR A 199 16.40 6.84 5.00
CA THR A 199 17.44 7.57 5.76
C THR A 199 18.12 6.76 6.85
N ASN A 200 17.52 5.67 7.31
CA ASN A 200 18.16 4.75 8.23
C ASN A 200 19.30 4.01 7.52
N GLU A 201 20.52 4.05 8.07
CA GLU A 201 21.72 3.51 7.43
C GLU A 201 21.64 2.00 7.18
N ASP A 202 20.99 1.26 8.08
CA ASP A 202 20.85 -0.21 7.98
C ASP A 202 19.89 -0.63 6.86
N TYR A 203 18.84 0.15 6.63
CA TYR A 203 17.75 -0.19 5.69
C TYR A 203 17.82 0.55 4.36
N LYS A 204 18.56 1.64 4.28
CA LYS A 204 18.67 2.47 3.09
C LYS A 204 19.14 1.65 1.89
N GLU A 205 20.28 0.96 1.99
CA GLU A 205 20.82 0.19 0.86
C GLU A 205 20.00 -1.08 0.57
N VAL A 206 19.36 -1.63 1.59
CA VAL A 206 18.62 -2.90 1.50
C VAL A 206 17.30 -2.73 0.75
N LEU A 207 16.58 -1.66 1.06
CA LEU A 207 15.22 -1.42 0.57
C LEU A 207 14.93 0.06 0.30
N GLY A 208 15.47 0.98 1.09
CA GLY A 208 15.22 2.42 0.95
C GLY A 208 15.53 2.96 -0.43
N ASP A 209 16.72 2.71 -0.95
CA ASP A 209 17.20 3.16 -2.27
C ASP A 209 16.36 2.54 -3.40
N PHE A 210 15.93 1.28 -3.23
CA PHE A 210 15.02 0.65 -4.17
C PHE A 210 13.69 1.40 -4.25
N ILE A 211 13.08 1.72 -3.10
CA ILE A 211 11.82 2.47 -3.05
C ILE A 211 12.02 3.88 -3.59
N ASP A 212 13.09 4.58 -3.17
CA ASP A 212 13.30 5.98 -3.50
C ASP A 212 13.53 6.22 -5.00
N LYS A 213 14.09 5.23 -5.72
CA LYS A 213 14.23 5.26 -7.19
C LYS A 213 12.90 5.49 -7.93
N TYR A 214 11.77 5.16 -7.31
CA TYR A 214 10.44 5.35 -7.87
C TYR A 214 9.78 6.67 -7.45
N THR A 215 10.52 7.52 -6.73
CA THR A 215 10.04 8.84 -6.38
C THR A 215 10.29 9.84 -7.49
N ARG A 216 9.29 10.67 -7.80
CA ARG A 216 9.35 11.71 -8.83
C ARG A 216 8.71 12.99 -8.32
N GLU A 217 9.14 14.11 -8.89
CA GLU A 217 8.46 15.39 -8.73
C GLU A 217 7.47 15.58 -9.87
N GLU A 218 6.22 15.88 -9.53
CA GLU A 218 5.11 16.08 -10.47
C GLU A 218 4.40 17.39 -10.15
N ILE A 219 3.78 18.02 -11.15
CA ILE A 219 2.94 19.22 -10.94
C ILE A 219 1.59 18.76 -10.36
N ASP A 220 1.19 19.35 -9.23
CA ASP A 220 -0.17 19.29 -8.71
C ASP A 220 -1.01 20.30 -9.50
N ILE A 221 -1.63 19.80 -10.59
CA ILE A 221 -2.39 20.62 -11.53
C ILE A 221 -3.52 21.37 -10.82
N GLU A 222 -4.19 20.74 -9.86
CA GLU A 222 -5.34 21.32 -9.16
C GLU A 222 -4.96 22.52 -8.29
N LYS A 223 -3.72 22.57 -7.81
CA LYS A 223 -3.20 23.68 -6.99
C LYS A 223 -2.34 24.66 -7.78
N SER A 224 -2.07 24.36 -9.05
CA SER A 224 -1.27 25.20 -9.92
C SER A 224 -2.16 26.18 -10.68
N VAL A 225 -1.62 27.36 -11.00
CA VAL A 225 -2.35 28.40 -11.73
C VAL A 225 -2.02 28.27 -13.21
N GLU A 226 -3.02 27.92 -14.03
CA GLU A 226 -2.87 27.85 -15.48
C GLU A 226 -2.57 29.25 -16.07
N LYS A 227 -1.69 29.30 -17.07
CA LYS A 227 -1.29 30.54 -17.75
C LYS A 227 -1.69 30.53 -19.22
N ASP A 228 -1.28 29.51 -19.96
CA ASP A 228 -1.45 29.44 -21.41
C ASP A 228 -1.32 27.99 -21.91
N ILE A 229 -1.46 27.76 -23.21
CA ILE A 229 -1.17 26.48 -23.86
C ILE A 229 0.00 26.69 -24.83
N ASP A 230 1.02 25.83 -24.75
CA ASP A 230 2.18 25.91 -25.65
C ASP A 230 1.88 25.35 -27.06
N ASP A 231 2.82 25.54 -27.99
CA ASP A 231 2.70 25.13 -29.40
C ASP A 231 2.51 23.61 -29.60
N LEU A 232 2.72 22.80 -28.56
CA LEU A 232 2.51 21.35 -28.57
C LEU A 232 1.18 20.95 -27.90
N GLY A 233 0.32 21.92 -27.56
CA GLY A 233 -0.97 21.70 -26.93
C GLY A 233 -0.90 21.38 -25.44
N ARG A 234 0.21 21.70 -24.76
CA ARG A 234 0.40 21.43 -23.33
C ARG A 234 0.12 22.69 -22.51
N THR A 235 -0.61 22.56 -21.40
CA THR A 235 -0.87 23.66 -20.47
C THR A 235 0.42 24.12 -19.79
N VAL A 236 0.70 25.42 -19.88
CA VAL A 236 1.77 26.15 -19.19
C VAL A 236 1.18 26.78 -17.93
N TYR A 237 1.85 26.61 -16.79
CA TYR A 237 1.42 27.15 -15.50
C TYR A 237 2.24 28.40 -15.13
N SER A 238 1.58 29.44 -14.61
CA SER A 238 2.23 30.66 -14.11
C SER A 238 2.81 30.47 -12.71
N ASP A 239 2.11 29.71 -11.89
CA ASP A 239 2.55 29.25 -10.57
C ASP A 239 2.32 27.74 -10.48
N SER A 240 3.40 26.97 -10.34
CA SER A 240 3.37 25.51 -10.36
C SER A 240 3.66 24.96 -8.97
N VAL A 241 2.66 24.29 -8.41
CA VAL A 241 2.80 23.56 -7.16
C VAL A 241 3.38 22.18 -7.49
N MET A 242 4.60 21.91 -7.04
CA MET A 242 5.24 20.61 -7.23
C MET A 242 4.95 19.71 -6.02
N ILE A 243 4.64 18.44 -6.29
CA ILE A 243 4.49 17.40 -5.28
C ILE A 243 5.48 16.25 -5.55
N LYS A 244 6.02 15.70 -4.47
CA LYS A 244 6.85 14.50 -4.51
C LYS A 244 5.93 13.28 -4.41
N ARG A 245 5.93 12.41 -5.43
CA ARG A 245 5.10 11.20 -5.49
C ARG A 245 5.97 9.97 -5.71
N ASN A 246 5.73 8.90 -4.93
CA ASN A 246 6.36 7.61 -5.16
C ASN A 246 5.39 6.63 -5.83
N ILE A 247 5.62 6.35 -7.12
CA ILE A 247 4.70 5.51 -7.91
C ILE A 247 4.70 4.03 -7.48
N LEU A 248 5.72 3.59 -6.75
CA LEU A 248 5.75 2.23 -6.20
C LEU A 248 4.73 2.13 -5.06
N LEU A 249 4.73 3.12 -4.17
CA LEU A 249 3.91 3.13 -2.95
C LEU A 249 2.41 3.23 -3.22
N ASP A 250 2.00 3.61 -4.43
CA ASP A 250 0.62 3.47 -4.93
C ASP A 250 0.06 2.05 -4.74
N ARG A 251 0.94 1.04 -4.78
CA ARG A 251 0.58 -0.38 -4.60
C ARG A 251 0.80 -0.89 -3.19
N PHE A 252 1.53 -0.17 -2.36
CA PHE A 252 1.92 -0.56 -1.00
C PHE A 252 1.28 0.32 0.08
N GLY A 253 0.28 1.11 -0.33
CA GLY A 253 -0.61 1.80 0.58
C GLY A 253 -0.12 3.16 1.04
N TYR A 254 0.71 3.87 0.27
CA TYR A 254 1.05 5.29 0.52
C TYR A 254 1.72 5.57 1.89
N ILE A 255 2.70 4.74 2.26
CA ILE A 255 3.43 4.83 3.55
C ILE A 255 4.25 6.12 3.74
N GLU A 256 4.35 6.95 2.71
CA GLU A 256 4.93 8.29 2.76
C GLU A 256 3.97 9.36 3.29
N ARG A 257 2.66 9.04 3.41
CA ARG A 257 1.62 9.97 3.85
C ARG A 257 1.38 9.92 5.35
N GLU A 258 0.97 11.06 5.89
CA GLU A 258 0.62 11.28 7.30
C GLU A 258 -0.89 11.19 7.57
N ASP A 259 -1.68 10.82 6.55
CA ASP A 259 -3.15 10.75 6.62
C ASP A 259 -3.67 9.41 7.18
N SER A 260 -2.77 8.46 7.41
CA SER A 260 -3.07 7.09 7.80
C SER A 260 -2.07 6.59 8.83
N ASN A 261 -2.51 5.62 9.62
CA ASN A 261 -1.71 4.93 10.62
C ASN A 261 -1.32 3.55 10.08
N TYR A 262 -0.03 3.27 10.05
CA TYR A 262 0.55 2.07 9.48
C TYR A 262 1.23 1.22 10.56
N VAL A 263 1.30 -0.07 10.30
CA VAL A 263 2.25 -0.97 10.93
C VAL A 263 3.11 -1.56 9.82
N MET A 264 4.41 -1.52 9.99
CA MET A 264 5.36 -2.22 9.14
C MET A 264 6.04 -3.32 9.92
N VAL A 265 6.24 -4.47 9.28
CA VAL A 265 7.11 -5.53 9.80
C VAL A 265 8.25 -5.71 8.80
N ILE A 266 9.48 -5.57 9.27
CA ILE A 266 10.68 -5.73 8.46
C ILE A 266 11.67 -6.63 9.21
N PRO A 267 12.31 -7.60 8.55
CA PRO A 267 13.41 -8.34 9.16
C PRO A 267 14.66 -7.47 9.34
N THR A 268 15.70 -7.97 10.02
CA THR A 268 17.01 -7.31 10.00
C THR A 268 17.59 -7.26 8.57
N PRO A 269 18.54 -6.34 8.30
CA PRO A 269 19.22 -6.25 7.00
C PRO A 269 19.81 -7.58 6.52
N GLU A 270 20.38 -8.38 7.42
CA GLU A 270 21.01 -9.66 7.14
C GLU A 270 19.97 -10.67 6.66
N VAL A 271 18.87 -10.82 7.43
CA VAL A 271 17.78 -11.73 7.10
C VAL A 271 17.10 -11.31 5.79
N TRP A 272 16.97 -10.01 5.52
CA TRP A 272 16.45 -9.53 4.23
C TRP A 272 17.34 -9.96 3.07
N LYS A 273 18.66 -9.74 3.17
CA LYS A 273 19.63 -10.10 2.12
C LYS A 273 19.63 -11.60 1.87
N GLU A 274 19.69 -12.40 2.93
CA GLU A 274 19.61 -13.87 2.84
C GLU A 274 18.31 -14.33 2.18
N LYS A 275 17.19 -13.74 2.58
CA LYS A 275 15.89 -14.07 1.99
C LYS A 275 15.86 -13.70 0.50
N TYR A 276 16.28 -12.49 0.14
CA TYR A 276 16.34 -12.05 -1.25
C TYR A 276 17.21 -13.00 -2.10
N ASP A 277 18.39 -13.37 -1.60
CA ASP A 277 19.28 -14.31 -2.28
C ASP A 277 18.66 -15.69 -2.46
N SER A 278 17.86 -16.15 -1.48
CA SER A 278 17.14 -17.42 -1.58
C SER A 278 16.01 -17.39 -2.63
N ILE A 279 15.32 -16.25 -2.80
CA ILE A 279 14.13 -16.16 -3.66
C ILE A 279 14.41 -15.68 -5.08
N LYS A 280 15.50 -14.93 -5.31
CA LYS A 280 15.82 -14.37 -6.64
C LYS A 280 15.93 -15.45 -7.72
N LYS A 281 16.32 -16.67 -7.33
CA LYS A 281 16.36 -17.86 -8.20
C LYS A 281 15.00 -18.15 -8.87
N PHE A 282 13.89 -17.87 -8.19
CA PHE A 282 12.55 -18.07 -8.74
C PHE A 282 12.17 -17.01 -9.78
N PHE A 283 12.82 -15.85 -9.76
CA PHE A 283 12.62 -14.73 -10.67
C PHE A 283 13.66 -14.69 -11.80
N GLU A 284 14.30 -15.81 -12.12
CA GLU A 284 15.20 -15.91 -13.27
C GLU A 284 14.43 -15.96 -14.60
N TYR A 285 14.41 -14.85 -15.32
CA TYR A 285 13.80 -14.75 -16.65
C TYR A 285 14.69 -15.38 -17.72
N GLY A 286 14.08 -16.10 -18.68
CA GLY A 286 14.82 -16.74 -19.77
C GLY A 286 15.19 -15.75 -20.87
N LEU A 287 16.43 -15.83 -21.38
CA LEU A 287 16.84 -15.18 -22.63
C LEU A 287 16.18 -15.90 -23.81
N VAL A 288 15.49 -15.19 -24.70
CA VAL A 288 15.11 -15.75 -26.00
C VAL A 288 15.90 -15.01 -27.07
N PHE A 289 16.86 -15.71 -27.68
CA PHE A 289 17.46 -15.30 -28.93
C PHE A 289 16.53 -15.73 -30.07
N GLY A 290 15.96 -14.77 -30.80
CA GLY A 290 15.33 -15.07 -32.11
C GLY A 290 14.00 -14.38 -32.43
N ASP A 291 13.42 -13.59 -31.53
CA ASP A 291 12.31 -12.69 -31.87
C ASP A 291 12.52 -11.38 -31.11
N THR A 292 12.44 -10.24 -31.79
CA THR A 292 12.97 -8.93 -31.35
C THR A 292 12.23 -8.28 -30.18
N SER A 293 11.55 -9.05 -29.33
CA SER A 293 10.79 -8.55 -28.17
C SER A 293 10.97 -9.36 -26.88
N ASP A 294 12.02 -10.15 -26.74
CA ASP A 294 12.28 -10.92 -25.53
C ASP A 294 13.56 -10.48 -24.80
N VAL A 295 13.32 -10.04 -23.55
CA VAL A 295 14.24 -9.56 -22.50
C VAL A 295 15.74 -9.81 -22.75
N SER A 296 16.51 -8.74 -22.99
CA SER A 296 17.98 -8.80 -23.00
C SER A 296 18.50 -9.27 -21.63
N LYS A 297 19.73 -9.78 -21.53
CA LYS A 297 20.30 -10.18 -20.24
C LYS A 297 20.21 -9.09 -19.17
N ALA A 298 20.53 -7.85 -19.54
CA ALA A 298 20.39 -6.70 -18.65
C ALA A 298 18.92 -6.45 -18.23
N GLY A 299 17.97 -6.64 -19.15
CA GLY A 299 16.55 -6.59 -18.83
C GLY A 299 16.11 -7.72 -17.90
N ALA A 300 16.66 -8.92 -18.03
CA ALA A 300 16.30 -10.08 -17.25
C ALA A 300 16.77 -9.92 -15.80
N ASP A 301 18.00 -9.46 -15.62
CA ASP A 301 18.57 -9.14 -14.32
C ASP A 301 17.79 -8.00 -13.64
N SER A 302 17.37 -6.98 -14.40
CA SER A 302 16.56 -5.88 -13.88
C SER A 302 15.16 -6.32 -13.45
N LEU A 303 14.51 -7.20 -14.23
CA LEU A 303 13.21 -7.77 -13.89
C LEU A 303 13.31 -8.72 -12.69
N GLN A 304 14.38 -9.51 -12.59
CA GLN A 304 14.64 -10.36 -11.43
C GLN A 304 14.74 -9.51 -10.17
N TYR A 305 15.57 -8.46 -10.21
CA TYR A 305 15.76 -7.56 -9.08
C TYR A 305 14.47 -6.87 -8.67
N PHE A 306 13.77 -6.27 -9.64
CA PHE A 306 12.52 -5.56 -9.38
C PHE A 306 11.43 -6.48 -8.78
N TRP A 307 11.17 -7.62 -9.41
CA TRP A 307 10.10 -8.51 -8.96
C TRP A 307 10.47 -9.29 -7.70
N GLY A 308 11.75 -9.60 -7.50
CA GLY A 308 12.24 -10.17 -6.24
C GLY A 308 12.05 -9.23 -5.06
N GLN A 309 12.40 -7.95 -5.20
CA GLN A 309 12.16 -6.96 -4.14
C GLN A 309 10.66 -6.74 -3.89
N GLN A 310 9.86 -6.62 -4.95
CA GLN A 310 8.39 -6.51 -4.83
C GLN A 310 7.77 -7.71 -4.11
N ALA A 311 8.28 -8.92 -4.34
CA ALA A 311 7.81 -10.13 -3.68
C ALA A 311 8.02 -10.06 -2.17
N LEU A 312 9.21 -9.64 -1.72
CA LEU A 312 9.50 -9.47 -0.28
C LEU A 312 8.67 -8.35 0.35
N MET A 313 8.41 -7.27 -0.39
CA MET A 313 7.60 -6.14 0.07
C MET A 313 6.11 -6.46 0.24
N THR A 314 5.62 -7.58 -0.31
CA THR A 314 4.18 -7.83 -0.49
C THR A 314 3.39 -7.74 0.82
N ASP A 315 3.92 -8.27 1.92
CA ASP A 315 3.21 -8.30 3.20
C ASP A 315 3.84 -7.45 4.31
N MET A 316 4.75 -6.55 3.96
CA MET A 316 5.43 -5.73 4.96
C MET A 316 4.54 -4.67 5.60
N PHE A 317 3.60 -4.11 4.86
CA PHE A 317 2.87 -2.90 5.26
C PHE A 317 1.40 -3.21 5.56
N PHE A 318 0.90 -2.66 6.66
CA PHE A 318 -0.47 -2.81 7.12
C PHE A 318 -1.06 -1.43 7.40
N ASN A 319 -2.09 -1.03 6.66
CA ASN A 319 -2.84 0.18 6.99
C ASN A 319 -3.84 -0.15 8.11
N MET A 320 -3.64 0.43 9.28
CA MET A 320 -4.43 0.14 10.47
C MET A 320 -5.79 0.85 10.47
N ASN A 321 -6.02 1.85 9.63
CA ASN A 321 -7.34 2.51 9.55
C ASN A 321 -8.41 1.63 8.90
N ILE A 322 -8.01 0.67 8.05
CA ILE A 322 -8.94 -0.15 7.25
C ILE A 322 -9.17 -1.57 7.81
N GLN A 323 -8.50 -1.93 8.91
CA GLN A 323 -8.59 -3.26 9.50
C GLN A 323 -9.94 -3.45 10.22
N ARG A 324 -10.67 -4.51 9.88
CA ARG A 324 -12.01 -4.80 10.45
C ARG A 324 -11.96 -5.37 11.86
N GLY A 325 -10.90 -6.10 12.22
CA GLY A 325 -10.79 -6.83 13.49
C GLY A 325 -9.34 -7.14 13.84
N LYS A 326 -8.55 -6.09 14.14
CA LYS A 326 -7.09 -6.14 14.33
C LYS A 326 -6.60 -7.19 15.32
N THR A 327 -7.43 -7.56 16.29
CA THR A 327 -7.11 -8.57 17.31
C THR A 327 -7.23 -10.00 16.77
N ASP A 328 -8.21 -10.26 15.89
CA ASP A 328 -8.44 -11.56 15.27
C ASP A 328 -7.56 -11.74 14.04
N SER A 329 -7.57 -10.77 13.12
CA SER A 329 -6.78 -10.85 11.90
C SER A 329 -6.43 -9.47 11.34
N VAL A 330 -5.29 -9.41 10.66
CA VAL A 330 -4.85 -8.26 9.88
C VAL A 330 -4.55 -8.66 8.45
N THR A 331 -4.82 -7.74 7.53
CA THR A 331 -4.52 -7.90 6.12
C THR A 331 -3.50 -6.86 5.67
N SER A 332 -2.49 -7.27 4.91
CA SER A 332 -1.49 -6.32 4.38
C SER A 332 -2.14 -5.37 3.36
N THR A 333 -1.44 -4.28 3.00
CA THR A 333 -1.89 -3.33 1.98
C THR A 333 -2.02 -3.95 0.58
N ARG A 334 -1.45 -5.16 0.37
CA ARG A 334 -1.59 -5.91 -0.88
C ARG A 334 -2.83 -6.80 -0.93
N PHE A 335 -3.52 -6.98 0.18
CA PHE A 335 -4.76 -7.75 0.24
C PHE A 335 -5.82 -7.22 -0.73
N ASN A 336 -6.43 -8.14 -1.47
CA ASN A 336 -7.52 -7.85 -2.37
C ASN A 336 -8.68 -8.83 -2.11
N GLU A 337 -9.79 -8.28 -1.62
CA GLU A 337 -11.00 -9.05 -1.32
C GLU A 337 -11.56 -9.77 -2.57
N ARG A 338 -11.36 -9.22 -3.77
CA ARG A 338 -11.76 -9.88 -5.02
C ARG A 338 -10.96 -11.16 -5.25
N ASP A 339 -9.66 -11.12 -5.01
CA ASP A 339 -8.76 -12.26 -5.22
C ASP A 339 -9.00 -13.35 -4.18
N ARG A 340 -9.26 -12.96 -2.91
CA ARG A 340 -9.71 -13.88 -1.86
C ARG A 340 -10.99 -14.62 -2.23
N ARG A 341 -12.00 -13.91 -2.74
CA ARG A 341 -13.29 -14.53 -3.13
C ARG A 341 -13.15 -15.52 -4.28
N LYS A 342 -12.33 -15.18 -5.28
CA LYS A 342 -12.08 -16.03 -6.46
C LYS A 342 -11.28 -17.28 -6.10
N SER A 343 -10.15 -17.10 -5.42
CA SER A 343 -9.26 -18.22 -5.06
C SER A 343 -9.78 -19.06 -3.89
N LYS A 344 -10.68 -18.50 -3.06
CA LYS A 344 -11.06 -19.01 -1.74
C LYS A 344 -9.88 -19.16 -0.76
N ILE A 345 -8.72 -18.57 -1.09
CA ILE A 345 -7.52 -18.57 -0.26
C ILE A 345 -7.36 -17.17 0.34
N ALA A 346 -7.14 -17.08 1.64
CA ALA A 346 -6.91 -15.82 2.35
C ALA A 346 -5.44 -15.39 2.23
N TYR A 347 -4.99 -15.09 1.00
CA TYR A 347 -3.68 -14.50 0.77
C TYR A 347 -3.52 -13.22 1.58
N ASN A 348 -2.28 -12.91 2.00
CA ASN A 348 -1.94 -11.65 2.66
C ASN A 348 -2.72 -11.38 3.97
N THR A 349 -3.25 -12.43 4.61
CA THR A 349 -4.04 -12.37 5.85
C THR A 349 -3.32 -13.11 6.97
N TYR A 350 -3.19 -12.46 8.13
CA TYR A 350 -2.46 -12.98 9.28
C TYR A 350 -3.38 -13.02 10.50
N TYR A 351 -3.58 -14.21 11.07
CA TYR A 351 -4.46 -14.43 12.23
C TYR A 351 -3.70 -14.28 13.54
N ASN A 352 -4.41 -13.82 14.58
CA ASN A 352 -3.91 -13.58 15.93
C ASN A 352 -2.57 -12.81 15.94
N PRO A 353 -2.47 -11.65 15.27
CA PRO A 353 -1.20 -10.98 15.00
C PRO A 353 -0.46 -10.50 16.27
N TYR A 354 -1.19 -10.31 17.36
CA TYR A 354 -0.65 -9.89 18.67
C TYR A 354 -0.45 -11.05 19.66
N SER A 355 -0.72 -12.30 19.26
CA SER A 355 -0.37 -13.46 20.10
C SER A 355 1.14 -13.64 20.18
N SER A 356 1.66 -14.43 21.13
CA SER A 356 3.12 -14.65 21.25
C SER A 356 3.77 -15.22 19.98
N GLU A 357 3.00 -15.98 19.19
CA GLU A 357 3.41 -16.52 17.88
C GLU A 357 2.92 -15.67 16.70
N GLY A 358 2.27 -14.53 16.99
CA GLY A 358 1.68 -13.63 16.01
C GLY A 358 2.71 -12.75 15.31
N LEU A 359 2.33 -12.26 14.14
CA LEU A 359 3.18 -11.47 13.24
C LEU A 359 3.83 -10.23 13.91
N PHE A 360 3.14 -9.58 14.84
CA PHE A 360 3.59 -8.35 15.50
C PHE A 360 4.23 -8.60 16.87
N SER A 361 4.63 -9.84 17.17
CA SER A 361 5.14 -10.21 18.49
C SER A 361 6.24 -11.25 18.41
N LYS A 362 6.06 -12.26 17.55
CA LYS A 362 7.06 -13.29 17.33
C LYS A 362 8.35 -12.68 16.81
N ASN A 363 9.46 -12.97 17.50
CA ASN A 363 10.81 -12.66 17.03
C ASN A 363 11.09 -11.16 16.78
N ILE A 364 10.24 -10.27 17.30
CA ILE A 364 10.43 -8.82 17.24
C ILE A 364 11.49 -8.41 18.27
N ILE A 365 12.58 -7.79 17.78
CA ILE A 365 13.72 -7.36 18.60
C ILE A 365 13.76 -5.85 18.84
N HIS A 366 13.08 -5.06 18.01
CA HIS A 366 12.98 -3.60 18.16
C HIS A 366 11.65 -3.09 17.62
N THR A 367 11.17 -1.99 18.19
CA THR A 367 9.99 -1.25 17.68
C THR A 367 10.37 0.21 17.51
N GLU A 368 10.30 0.71 16.27
CA GLU A 368 10.52 2.12 15.95
C GLU A 368 9.18 2.87 15.90
N LYS A 369 9.11 4.04 16.54
CA LYS A 369 7.91 4.91 16.51
C LYS A 369 8.04 5.91 15.38
N CYS A 370 7.22 5.75 14.35
CA CYS A 370 7.13 6.67 13.22
C CYS A 370 5.98 7.68 13.40
N SER A 371 6.00 8.80 12.66
CA SER A 371 4.92 9.80 12.69
C SER A 371 3.59 9.27 12.14
N ASN A 372 3.65 8.32 11.21
CA ASN A 372 2.49 7.67 10.63
C ASN A 372 2.33 6.21 11.05
N GLY A 373 2.96 5.77 12.16
CA GLY A 373 2.78 4.41 12.64
C GLY A 373 3.93 3.78 13.41
N LEU A 374 4.05 2.46 13.30
CA LEU A 374 5.08 1.66 13.97
C LEU A 374 5.84 0.81 12.96
N VAL A 375 7.14 0.61 13.21
CA VAL A 375 7.95 -0.39 12.52
C VAL A 375 8.42 -1.44 13.51
N TYR A 376 8.02 -2.69 13.31
CA TYR A 376 8.52 -3.84 14.03
C TYR A 376 9.70 -4.45 13.29
N ILE A 377 10.83 -4.59 13.97
CA ILE A 377 12.02 -5.23 13.43
C ILE A 377 12.09 -6.68 13.93
N ALA A 378 12.03 -7.63 13.01
CA ALA A 378 12.08 -9.07 13.29
C ALA A 378 13.49 -9.64 13.09
N ASN A 379 13.89 -10.62 13.91
CA ASN A 379 15.17 -11.33 13.76
C ASN A 379 15.11 -12.55 12.84
N ASP A 380 13.95 -12.83 12.23
CA ASP A 380 13.72 -13.88 11.25
C ASP A 380 12.82 -13.37 10.11
N TRP A 381 12.55 -14.22 9.12
CA TRP A 381 11.60 -13.92 8.06
C TRP A 381 10.17 -14.21 8.55
N PRO A 382 9.32 -13.20 8.75
CA PRO A 382 8.06 -13.38 9.49
C PRO A 382 6.89 -13.78 8.57
N PHE A 383 7.12 -13.89 7.26
CA PHE A 383 6.08 -14.10 6.25
C PHE A 383 6.12 -15.51 5.65
N VAL A 384 4.98 -15.96 5.12
CA VAL A 384 4.87 -17.27 4.48
C VAL A 384 4.97 -17.10 2.96
N ASP A 385 5.96 -17.76 2.35
CA ASP A 385 6.25 -17.63 0.91
C ASP A 385 5.04 -18.01 0.04
N SER A 386 4.30 -19.05 0.42
CA SER A 386 3.10 -19.52 -0.30
C SER A 386 1.91 -18.58 -0.20
N LEU A 387 1.94 -17.61 0.73
CA LEU A 387 0.92 -16.57 0.87
C LEU A 387 1.31 -15.24 0.22
N THR A 388 2.59 -15.09 -0.18
CA THR A 388 3.16 -13.85 -0.69
C THR A 388 3.45 -13.92 -2.19
N PHE A 389 4.37 -14.80 -2.61
CA PHE A 389 4.84 -14.86 -4.01
C PHE A 389 4.88 -16.27 -4.61
N ARG A 390 4.94 -17.34 -3.80
CA ARG A 390 4.84 -18.74 -4.23
C ARG A 390 3.38 -19.21 -4.20
N VAL A 391 2.49 -18.41 -4.78
CA VAL A 391 1.05 -18.70 -4.80
C VAL A 391 0.70 -19.71 -5.91
N PRO A 392 -0.25 -20.63 -5.67
CA PRO A 392 -0.77 -21.50 -6.73
C PRO A 392 -1.36 -20.72 -7.91
N ILE A 393 -1.15 -21.24 -9.12
CA ILE A 393 -1.75 -20.70 -10.35
C ILE A 393 -3.00 -21.51 -10.63
N LYS A 394 -4.17 -20.87 -10.51
CA LYS A 394 -5.47 -21.44 -10.88
C LYS A 394 -5.94 -20.84 -12.20
N ILE A 395 -6.27 -21.69 -13.16
CA ILE A 395 -6.81 -21.30 -14.46
C ILE A 395 -8.19 -21.92 -14.58
N GLU A 396 -9.24 -21.13 -14.39
CA GLU A 396 -10.61 -21.58 -14.64
C GLU A 396 -10.74 -21.96 -16.11
N GLY A 397 -11.33 -23.11 -16.40
CA GLY A 397 -11.36 -23.69 -17.73
C GLY A 397 -12.02 -22.74 -18.73
N GLU A 398 -13.16 -22.15 -18.36
CA GLU A 398 -13.95 -21.24 -19.19
C GLU A 398 -13.27 -19.88 -19.42
N ASN A 399 -12.33 -19.50 -18.55
CA ASN A 399 -11.55 -18.27 -18.65
C ASN A 399 -10.13 -18.50 -19.19
N ALA A 400 -9.79 -19.74 -19.58
CA ALA A 400 -8.43 -20.08 -19.97
C ALA A 400 -8.07 -19.50 -21.36
N SER A 401 -6.89 -18.91 -21.46
CA SER A 401 -6.28 -18.61 -22.76
C SER A 401 -5.85 -19.93 -23.41
N MET A 402 -6.41 -20.25 -24.57
CA MET A 402 -6.22 -21.56 -25.21
C MET A 402 -5.99 -21.44 -26.70
N SER A 403 -5.25 -22.40 -27.24
CA SER A 403 -5.18 -22.66 -28.68
C SER A 403 -5.68 -24.07 -28.99
N VAL A 404 -6.43 -24.19 -30.09
CA VAL A 404 -6.99 -25.46 -30.55
C VAL A 404 -6.54 -25.72 -31.98
N ARG A 405 -6.29 -27.00 -32.31
CA ARG A 405 -6.14 -27.43 -33.71
C ARG A 405 -7.46 -27.93 -34.28
N ASN A 406 -7.51 -28.03 -35.61
CA ASN A 406 -8.59 -28.67 -36.37
C ASN A 406 -9.01 -29.97 -35.65
N LEU A 407 -10.31 -30.17 -35.46
CA LEU A 407 -10.95 -31.28 -34.74
C LEU A 407 -11.27 -31.09 -33.25
N THR A 408 -11.25 -29.87 -32.69
CA THR A 408 -11.68 -29.60 -31.29
C THR A 408 -12.62 -28.40 -31.19
N LYS A 409 -13.70 -28.54 -30.41
CA LYS A 409 -14.71 -27.50 -30.15
C LYS A 409 -14.89 -27.29 -28.64
N PRO A 410 -14.09 -26.41 -28.00
CA PRO A 410 -14.33 -26.00 -26.62
C PRO A 410 -15.41 -24.91 -26.55
N PHE A 411 -16.25 -24.93 -25.53
CA PHE A 411 -17.16 -23.83 -25.21
C PHE A 411 -17.50 -23.81 -23.71
N GLU A 412 -17.85 -22.62 -23.21
CA GLU A 412 -18.33 -22.47 -21.84
C GLU A 412 -19.69 -23.17 -21.67
N GLN A 413 -19.81 -23.97 -20.62
CA GLN A 413 -21.08 -24.54 -20.18
C GLN A 413 -21.39 -24.08 -18.75
N VAL A 414 -22.58 -23.51 -18.55
CA VAL A 414 -23.12 -23.27 -17.20
C VAL A 414 -23.38 -24.62 -16.54
N PHE A 415 -22.78 -24.82 -15.37
CA PHE A 415 -22.93 -26.02 -14.54
C PHE A 415 -23.32 -25.58 -13.13
N ARG A 416 -24.62 -25.49 -12.87
CA ARG A 416 -25.12 -25.11 -11.55
C ARG A 416 -24.76 -26.18 -10.53
N ASN A 417 -24.30 -25.74 -9.36
CA ASN A 417 -23.96 -26.66 -8.29
C ASN A 417 -25.17 -27.50 -7.89
N THR A 418 -24.94 -28.79 -7.70
CA THR A 418 -25.97 -29.76 -7.27
C THR A 418 -25.58 -30.34 -5.93
N SER A 419 -26.49 -31.10 -5.29
CA SER A 419 -26.13 -31.86 -4.08
C SER A 419 -25.01 -32.88 -4.32
N ARG A 420 -24.79 -33.29 -5.58
CA ARG A 420 -23.80 -34.31 -5.96
C ARG A 420 -22.46 -33.71 -6.37
N PHE A 421 -22.45 -32.56 -7.04
CA PHE A 421 -21.22 -31.94 -7.58
C PHE A 421 -21.21 -30.44 -7.33
N THR A 422 -20.08 -29.95 -6.81
CA THR A 422 -19.78 -28.53 -6.65
C THR A 422 -18.59 -28.18 -7.54
N VAL A 423 -18.76 -27.19 -8.41
CA VAL A 423 -17.77 -26.70 -9.37
C VAL A 423 -17.44 -25.22 -9.10
N SER A 424 -16.27 -24.78 -9.55
CA SER A 424 -15.89 -23.37 -9.46
C SER A 424 -16.79 -22.51 -10.34
N GLU A 425 -17.11 -21.30 -9.87
CA GLU A 425 -17.90 -20.28 -10.59
C GLU A 425 -19.24 -20.75 -11.22
N GLU A 426 -19.75 -21.94 -10.86
CA GLU A 426 -20.89 -22.62 -11.48
C GLU A 426 -20.78 -22.78 -13.01
N ARG A 427 -19.54 -22.93 -13.51
CA ARG A 427 -19.20 -23.03 -14.93
C ARG A 427 -18.10 -24.06 -15.14
N VAL A 428 -18.05 -24.60 -16.35
CA VAL A 428 -16.99 -25.51 -16.80
C VAL A 428 -16.65 -25.22 -18.25
N LEU A 429 -15.43 -25.57 -18.65
CA LEU A 429 -15.09 -25.71 -20.06
C LEU A 429 -15.53 -27.08 -20.57
N TYR A 430 -16.51 -27.08 -21.46
CA TYR A 430 -16.94 -28.28 -22.17
C TYR A 430 -16.09 -28.45 -23.43
N ILE A 431 -15.41 -29.59 -23.55
CA ILE A 431 -14.50 -29.89 -24.66
C ILE A 431 -14.97 -31.14 -25.37
N ILE A 432 -15.21 -31.01 -26.67
CA ILE A 432 -15.59 -32.12 -27.55
C ILE A 432 -14.77 -32.07 -28.86
N GLY A 433 -14.60 -33.21 -29.50
CA GLY A 433 -14.04 -33.25 -30.85
C GLY A 433 -15.01 -32.69 -31.90
N ASP A 434 -14.47 -32.04 -32.92
CA ASP A 434 -15.28 -31.63 -34.07
C ASP A 434 -15.84 -32.86 -34.78
N GLU A 435 -17.09 -32.76 -35.26
CA GLU A 435 -17.83 -33.86 -35.90
C GLU A 435 -17.79 -35.21 -35.14
N GLY A 436 -17.63 -35.17 -33.81
CA GLY A 436 -17.54 -36.36 -32.97
C GLY A 436 -16.16 -37.04 -32.95
N ALA A 437 -15.10 -36.33 -33.33
CA ALA A 437 -13.73 -36.85 -33.25
C ALA A 437 -13.37 -37.31 -31.83
N TYR A 438 -12.73 -38.48 -31.71
CA TYR A 438 -12.33 -39.03 -30.41
C TYR A 438 -10.96 -38.52 -29.93
N ASN A 439 -10.03 -38.24 -30.86
CA ASN A 439 -8.63 -37.92 -30.59
C ASN A 439 -8.34 -36.43 -30.85
N TRP A 440 -8.84 -35.58 -29.95
CA TRP A 440 -8.64 -34.13 -29.95
C TRP A 440 -7.62 -33.72 -28.89
N HIS A 441 -7.11 -32.48 -28.98
CA HIS A 441 -6.28 -31.87 -27.92
C HIS A 441 -6.55 -30.36 -27.80
N VAL A 442 -6.35 -29.84 -26.59
CA VAL A 442 -6.39 -28.40 -26.29
C VAL A 442 -5.07 -28.00 -25.64
N ASP A 443 -4.47 -26.91 -26.09
CA ASP A 443 -3.29 -26.29 -25.50
C ASP A 443 -3.72 -25.10 -24.64
N PHE A 444 -3.43 -25.15 -23.34
CA PHE A 444 -3.69 -24.09 -22.39
C PHE A 444 -2.42 -23.27 -22.14
N GLU A 445 -2.49 -21.96 -22.38
CA GLU A 445 -1.40 -21.03 -22.05
C GLU A 445 -1.36 -20.77 -20.54
N ILE A 446 -0.22 -21.03 -19.91
CA ILE A 446 0.00 -20.77 -18.49
C ILE A 446 0.84 -19.51 -18.37
N ARG A 447 0.31 -18.48 -17.71
CA ARG A 447 1.00 -17.20 -17.50
C ARG A 447 1.32 -16.99 -16.04
N ASN A 448 2.27 -16.10 -15.78
CA ASN A 448 2.65 -15.64 -14.46
C ASN A 448 3.28 -16.72 -13.56
N ASN A 449 4.01 -17.66 -14.14
CA ASN A 449 4.78 -18.65 -13.41
C ASN A 449 6.17 -18.13 -13.02
N LEU A 450 6.60 -18.54 -11.83
CA LEU A 450 7.99 -18.44 -11.39
C LEU A 450 8.78 -19.66 -11.85
N LYS A 451 10.11 -19.53 -11.95
CA LYS A 451 11.01 -20.69 -12.12
C LYS A 451 10.83 -21.67 -10.95
N GLY A 452 11.00 -22.96 -11.23
CA GLY A 452 11.03 -24.02 -10.21
C GLY A 452 10.00 -25.12 -10.44
N LYS A 453 9.84 -26.01 -9.46
CA LYS A 453 8.97 -27.19 -9.56
C LYS A 453 7.53 -26.88 -9.18
N TYR A 454 6.60 -27.43 -9.96
CA TYR A 454 5.15 -27.34 -9.73
C TYR A 454 4.51 -28.70 -9.87
N ARG A 455 3.48 -28.95 -9.07
CA ARG A 455 2.54 -30.05 -9.23
C ARG A 455 1.39 -29.60 -10.10
N PHE A 456 1.15 -30.31 -11.19
CA PHE A 456 0.09 -30.02 -12.14
C PHE A 456 -1.14 -30.86 -11.83
N TYR A 457 -2.30 -30.22 -11.82
CA TYR A 457 -3.59 -30.85 -11.61
C TYR A 457 -4.60 -30.41 -12.66
N ALA A 458 -5.49 -31.33 -13.04
CA ALA A 458 -6.72 -31.02 -13.75
C ALA A 458 -7.91 -31.45 -12.91
N VAL A 459 -8.88 -30.55 -12.73
CA VAL A 459 -10.11 -30.82 -12.00
C VAL A 459 -11.22 -31.07 -13.01
N LEU A 460 -11.66 -32.33 -13.09
CA LEU A 460 -12.65 -32.77 -14.08
C LEU A 460 -14.01 -33.02 -13.43
N VAL A 461 -15.05 -32.59 -14.12
CA VAL A 461 -16.44 -32.81 -13.73
C VAL A 461 -16.99 -34.01 -14.50
N PRO A 462 -17.47 -35.07 -13.81
CA PRO A 462 -17.99 -36.25 -14.48
C PRO A 462 -19.11 -35.96 -15.46
N ASP A 463 -19.17 -36.74 -16.54
CA ASP A 463 -20.31 -36.71 -17.43
C ASP A 463 -21.45 -37.61 -16.94
N ILE A 464 -22.45 -36.97 -16.33
CA ILE A 464 -23.66 -37.64 -15.84
C ILE A 464 -24.42 -38.33 -16.98
N SER A 465 -24.37 -37.78 -18.20
CA SER A 465 -25.17 -38.27 -19.31
C SER A 465 -24.66 -39.59 -19.88
N SER A 466 -23.35 -39.73 -20.05
CA SER A 466 -22.72 -40.98 -20.50
C SER A 466 -22.41 -41.94 -19.35
N GLY A 467 -22.15 -41.43 -18.15
CA GLY A 467 -21.63 -42.23 -17.02
C GLY A 467 -20.24 -42.83 -17.28
N LEU A 468 -19.56 -42.42 -18.36
CA LEU A 468 -18.26 -42.93 -18.75
C LEU A 468 -17.14 -41.99 -18.25
N PRO A 469 -16.01 -42.55 -17.77
CA PRO A 469 -14.85 -41.74 -17.41
C PRO A 469 -14.18 -41.15 -18.66
N ASN A 470 -13.40 -40.10 -18.47
CA ASN A 470 -12.47 -39.58 -19.45
C ASN A 470 -11.13 -40.29 -19.34
N ILE A 471 -10.38 -40.32 -20.45
CA ILE A 471 -8.99 -40.77 -20.49
C ILE A 471 -8.13 -39.72 -21.19
N ILE A 472 -7.22 -39.10 -20.42
CA ILE A 472 -6.40 -37.98 -20.88
C ILE A 472 -4.90 -38.28 -20.81
N HIS A 473 -4.14 -37.59 -21.64
CA HIS A 473 -2.67 -37.58 -21.60
C HIS A 473 -2.17 -36.13 -21.61
N PRO A 474 -1.61 -35.63 -20.50
CA PRO A 474 -1.06 -34.29 -20.42
C PRO A 474 0.33 -34.22 -21.03
N VAL A 475 0.67 -33.13 -21.69
CA VAL A 475 2.02 -32.82 -22.18
C VAL A 475 2.32 -31.36 -21.85
N VAL A 476 3.41 -31.08 -21.15
CA VAL A 476 3.83 -29.70 -20.88
C VAL A 476 4.96 -29.32 -21.81
N THR A 477 4.81 -28.17 -22.45
CA THR A 477 5.83 -27.60 -23.32
C THR A 477 6.26 -26.23 -22.82
N TYR A 478 7.54 -25.93 -22.93
CA TYR A 478 8.12 -24.61 -22.70
C TYR A 478 8.85 -24.16 -23.97
N ASN A 479 8.56 -22.98 -24.50
CA ASN A 479 9.08 -22.50 -25.78
C ASN A 479 8.94 -23.53 -26.91
N ARG A 480 7.76 -24.18 -26.99
CA ARG A 480 7.44 -25.24 -27.95
C ARG A 480 8.26 -26.54 -27.81
N GLN A 481 9.14 -26.63 -26.81
CA GLN A 481 9.87 -27.86 -26.49
C GLN A 481 9.14 -28.62 -25.38
N THR A 482 9.01 -29.94 -25.52
CA THR A 482 8.39 -30.76 -24.47
C THR A 482 9.31 -30.87 -23.26
N ILE A 483 8.83 -30.42 -22.11
CA ILE A 483 9.55 -30.51 -20.83
C ILE A 483 8.93 -31.55 -19.89
N TYR A 484 7.68 -31.94 -20.15
CA TYR A 484 7.02 -33.02 -19.43
C TYR A 484 6.13 -33.83 -20.35
N LYS A 485 6.31 -35.14 -20.32
CA LYS A 485 5.43 -36.12 -20.95
C LYS A 485 5.41 -37.39 -20.09
N PRO A 486 4.27 -37.78 -19.51
CA PRO A 486 4.20 -38.92 -18.61
C PRO A 486 4.33 -40.23 -19.41
N MET A 487 5.29 -41.06 -19.03
CA MET A 487 5.58 -42.35 -19.66
C MET A 487 5.60 -43.47 -18.63
N ASP A 488 5.14 -44.65 -19.02
CA ASP A 488 5.38 -45.92 -18.33
C ASP A 488 6.25 -46.81 -19.24
N GLY A 489 7.52 -46.96 -18.87
CA GLY A 489 8.55 -47.50 -19.76
C GLY A 489 8.65 -46.69 -21.07
N ARG A 490 8.16 -47.27 -22.18
CA ARG A 490 8.10 -46.62 -23.51
C ARG A 490 6.67 -46.28 -23.96
N ARG A 491 5.67 -46.47 -23.10
CA ARG A 491 4.27 -46.22 -23.42
C ARG A 491 3.80 -44.92 -22.80
N GLU A 492 2.92 -44.21 -23.50
CA GLU A 492 2.29 -43.02 -22.95
C GLU A 492 1.42 -43.40 -21.75
N ARG A 493 1.70 -42.81 -20.59
CA ARG A 493 0.86 -42.96 -19.41
C ARG A 493 -0.36 -42.06 -19.53
N THR A 494 -1.54 -42.59 -19.23
CA THR A 494 -2.81 -41.86 -19.28
C THR A 494 -3.41 -41.73 -17.88
N PHE A 495 -4.33 -40.79 -17.73
CA PHE A 495 -5.04 -40.50 -16.49
C PHE A 495 -6.53 -40.64 -16.73
N VAL A 496 -7.22 -41.30 -15.80
CA VAL A 496 -8.64 -41.59 -15.87
C VAL A 496 -9.29 -41.00 -14.62
N ASN A 497 -10.39 -40.24 -14.79
CA ASN A 497 -11.10 -39.65 -13.66
C ASN A 497 -12.14 -40.60 -13.06
N ASP A 498 -12.41 -40.41 -11.78
CA ASP A 498 -13.56 -40.99 -11.09
C ASP A 498 -14.86 -40.30 -11.55
N VAL A 499 -15.86 -41.09 -11.92
CA VAL A 499 -17.17 -40.61 -12.38
C VAL A 499 -18.12 -40.23 -11.24
N ASN A 500 -17.77 -40.54 -9.98
CA ASN A 500 -18.65 -40.34 -8.83
C ASN A 500 -18.40 -39.04 -8.06
N LYS A 501 -17.34 -38.29 -8.40
CA LYS A 501 -16.96 -37.04 -7.75
C LYS A 501 -16.37 -36.08 -8.77
N VAL A 502 -16.39 -34.78 -8.46
CA VAL A 502 -15.49 -33.83 -9.13
C VAL A 502 -14.07 -34.25 -8.77
N ASP A 503 -13.30 -34.68 -9.76
CA ASP A 503 -12.05 -35.41 -9.53
C ASP A 503 -10.84 -34.55 -9.85
N THR A 504 -9.92 -34.46 -8.88
CA THR A 504 -8.67 -33.73 -9.00
C THR A 504 -7.57 -34.71 -9.40
N LEU A 505 -7.23 -34.71 -10.69
CA LEU A 505 -6.20 -35.58 -11.24
C LEU A 505 -4.82 -34.96 -11.04
N PHE A 506 -3.93 -35.65 -10.31
CA PHE A 506 -2.51 -35.31 -10.26
C PHE A 506 -1.82 -35.74 -11.55
N LEU A 507 -1.46 -34.77 -12.39
CA LEU A 507 -0.89 -34.99 -13.72
C LEU A 507 0.62 -35.22 -13.68
N GLY A 508 1.29 -34.74 -12.64
CA GLY A 508 2.73 -34.91 -12.41
C GLY A 508 3.43 -33.66 -11.87
N GLU A 509 4.71 -33.82 -11.54
CA GLU A 509 5.60 -32.70 -11.20
C GLU A 509 6.41 -32.27 -12.41
N VAL A 510 6.48 -30.95 -12.64
CA VAL A 510 7.19 -30.34 -13.77
C VAL A 510 8.10 -29.24 -13.26
N GLU A 511 9.34 -29.26 -13.70
CA GLU A 511 10.30 -28.19 -13.45
C GLU A 511 10.22 -27.14 -14.56
N ILE A 512 9.77 -25.95 -14.19
CA ILE A 512 9.70 -24.81 -15.09
C ILE A 512 11.07 -24.13 -15.14
N PRO A 513 11.70 -24.04 -16.32
CA PRO A 513 13.10 -23.62 -16.44
C PRO A 513 13.32 -22.13 -16.18
N ASN A 514 12.34 -21.27 -16.48
CA ASN A 514 12.44 -19.82 -16.29
C ASN A 514 11.12 -19.20 -15.84
N CYS A 515 11.25 -18.04 -15.21
CA CYS A 515 10.16 -17.15 -14.86
C CYS A 515 9.53 -16.51 -16.12
N ASP A 516 8.20 -16.39 -16.14
CA ASP A 516 7.42 -15.56 -17.06
C ASP A 516 6.47 -14.60 -16.32
N TYR A 517 6.76 -14.35 -15.03
CA TYR A 517 5.95 -13.46 -14.20
C TYR A 517 5.84 -12.06 -14.81
N ARG A 518 4.60 -11.59 -15.01
CA ARG A 518 4.29 -10.27 -15.55
C ARG A 518 4.89 -9.98 -16.93
N THR A 519 5.15 -11.02 -17.73
CA THR A 519 5.46 -10.87 -19.16
C THR A 519 4.17 -10.88 -20.00
N GLU A 520 4.24 -10.35 -21.22
CA GLU A 520 3.08 -10.28 -22.12
C GLU A 520 2.72 -11.63 -22.75
N LYS A 521 3.73 -12.47 -23.02
CA LYS A 521 3.59 -13.76 -23.68
C LYS A 521 3.92 -14.90 -22.72
N SER A 522 3.04 -15.90 -22.69
CA SER A 522 3.31 -17.18 -22.05
C SER A 522 4.31 -17.97 -22.88
N ARG A 523 5.25 -18.62 -22.20
CA ARG A 523 6.15 -19.62 -22.81
C ARG A 523 5.75 -21.05 -22.45
N LEU A 524 4.88 -21.21 -21.46
CA LEU A 524 4.50 -22.48 -20.86
C LEU A 524 3.10 -22.88 -21.33
N ASN A 525 2.98 -24.07 -21.92
CA ASN A 525 1.69 -24.60 -22.35
C ASN A 525 1.45 -25.98 -21.75
N LEU A 526 0.27 -26.20 -21.20
CA LEU A 526 -0.22 -27.53 -20.85
C LEU A 526 -1.17 -28.00 -21.95
N ARG A 527 -0.80 -29.07 -22.65
CA ARG A 527 -1.67 -29.74 -23.60
C ARG A 527 -2.42 -30.87 -22.91
N ILE A 528 -3.74 -30.89 -23.03
CA ILE A 528 -4.58 -32.04 -22.67
C ILE A 528 -5.01 -32.75 -23.94
N HIS A 529 -4.61 -34.01 -24.11
CA HIS A 529 -5.05 -34.87 -25.22
C HIS A 529 -6.10 -35.85 -24.72
N SER A 530 -7.20 -35.98 -25.46
CA SER A 530 -8.08 -37.15 -25.32
C SER A 530 -7.36 -38.38 -25.89
N LYS A 531 -7.40 -39.50 -25.16
CA LYS A 531 -6.91 -40.81 -25.61
C LYS A 531 -8.04 -41.77 -25.95
N VAL A 532 -9.22 -41.22 -26.23
CA VAL A 532 -10.33 -42.01 -26.77
C VAL A 532 -10.05 -42.35 -28.22
N THR A 533 -10.32 -43.59 -28.57
CA THR A 533 -10.23 -44.18 -29.90
C THR A 533 -11.52 -44.92 -30.21
N SER A 534 -11.76 -45.25 -31.48
CA SER A 534 -12.90 -46.08 -31.86
C SER A 534 -12.97 -47.42 -31.10
N SER A 535 -11.81 -47.99 -30.72
CA SER A 535 -11.71 -49.24 -29.99
C SER A 535 -12.09 -49.14 -28.50
N ASN A 536 -12.02 -47.96 -27.89
CA ASN A 536 -12.29 -47.77 -26.45
C ASN A 536 -13.44 -46.78 -26.16
N ALA A 537 -14.12 -46.26 -27.18
CA ALA A 537 -15.23 -45.31 -27.06
C ALA A 537 -16.47 -45.85 -26.31
N ARG A 538 -16.56 -47.18 -26.08
CA ARG A 538 -17.60 -47.78 -25.22
C ARG A 538 -17.27 -47.69 -23.73
N SER A 539 -16.02 -47.45 -23.40
CA SER A 539 -15.50 -47.44 -22.03
C SER A 539 -15.12 -46.05 -21.56
N TYR A 540 -14.90 -45.10 -22.48
CA TYR A 540 -14.48 -43.75 -22.18
C TYR A 540 -15.25 -42.71 -22.98
N SER A 541 -15.55 -41.58 -22.33
CA SER A 541 -16.14 -40.42 -22.98
C SER A 541 -15.05 -39.54 -23.61
N SER A 542 -15.26 -39.13 -24.87
CA SER A 542 -14.46 -38.10 -25.53
C SER A 542 -14.90 -36.69 -25.18
N ILE A 543 -15.90 -36.51 -24.32
CA ILE A 543 -16.37 -35.22 -23.84
C ILE A 543 -15.74 -34.96 -22.47
N VAL A 544 -14.89 -33.93 -22.38
CA VAL A 544 -14.29 -33.51 -21.10
C VAL A 544 -15.01 -32.26 -20.60
N ARG A 545 -15.39 -32.26 -19.33
CA ARG A 545 -15.76 -31.03 -18.61
C ARG A 545 -14.64 -30.69 -17.64
N LEU A 546 -13.89 -29.64 -17.96
CA LEU A 546 -12.81 -29.13 -17.14
C LEU A 546 -13.35 -27.99 -16.27
N ASP A 547 -13.27 -28.13 -14.95
CA ASP A 547 -13.54 -27.05 -14.00
C ASP A 547 -12.37 -26.06 -14.04
N PHE A 548 -11.20 -26.48 -13.55
CA PHE A 548 -9.98 -25.68 -13.63
C PHE A 548 -8.71 -26.51 -13.71
N LEU A 549 -7.64 -25.85 -14.15
CA LEU A 549 -6.28 -26.32 -13.99
C LEU A 549 -5.66 -25.67 -12.76
N LEU A 550 -4.86 -26.43 -12.02
CA LEU A 550 -4.17 -25.94 -10.84
C LEU A 550 -2.70 -26.34 -10.91
N LEU A 551 -1.83 -25.35 -10.74
CA LEU A 551 -0.39 -25.54 -10.62
C LEU A 551 0.04 -25.08 -9.24
N GLU A 552 0.46 -26.02 -8.40
CA GLU A 552 0.92 -25.72 -7.05
C GLU A 552 2.46 -25.73 -7.01
N PRO A 553 3.10 -24.63 -6.57
CA PRO A 553 4.53 -24.63 -6.34
C PRO A 553 4.92 -25.70 -5.32
N VAL A 554 5.97 -26.48 -5.61
CA VAL A 554 6.56 -27.40 -4.63
C VAL A 554 7.35 -26.56 -3.63
N LEU A 555 6.96 -26.58 -2.36
CA LEU A 555 7.69 -25.89 -1.28
C LEU A 555 8.85 -26.79 -0.82
N GLU A 556 10.04 -26.21 -0.68
CA GLU A 556 11.27 -26.89 -0.24
C GLU A 556 11.33 -27.03 1.28
#